data_AF-A0A2S9YHH1-F1
#
_entry.id   AF-A0A2S9YHH1-F1
#
_cell.length_a   1.000
_cell.length_b   1.000
_cell.length_c   1.000
_cell.angle_alpha   90.00
_cell.angle_beta   90.00
_cell.angle_gamma   90.00
#
_symmetry.space_group_name_H-M   'P 1'
#
loop_
_entity.id
_entity.type
_entity.pdbx_description
1 polymer ?
#
loop_
_entity_poly.entity_id
_entity_poly.type
_entity_poly.pdbx_seq_one_letter_code
_entity_poly.pdbx_strand_id
1 'polypeptide(L)'
;MRPSICTALLGLAMLSACGESDGLVELYWEFEDAELARIYPQGSRPDTCALTSQSGVRFDLRVRLRIVDSTDEACALDWTNPDCQIIRPLLFPCDRFRGTARSVPASALADGSDPGYLMVVEAVIDPTDSDAFVPEPTCLAAPGPRVRRVKPGHITDLEVYQFIVSGIEADAALDIDSCRSSESGDGDGDGDGDGDGDGDDGDGESDGDSGTDSTT
;
A
#
# COMPACT_ATOMS: atom_id res chain seq x y z
N MET A 1 25.23 -31.52 69.72
CA MET A 1 25.66 -30.79 68.51
C MET A 1 25.13 -31.54 67.30
N ARG A 2 24.13 -30.97 66.60
CA ARG A 2 23.56 -31.54 65.38
C ARG A 2 23.88 -30.58 64.22
N PRO A 3 24.41 -31.05 63.08
CA PRO A 3 24.69 -30.19 61.95
C PRO A 3 23.39 -29.84 61.24
N SER A 4 23.19 -28.54 60.98
CA SER A 4 22.15 -28.01 60.11
C SER A 4 22.40 -28.45 58.67
N ILE A 5 21.46 -29.18 58.09
CA ILE A 5 21.39 -29.39 56.64
C ILE A 5 20.74 -28.13 56.07
N CYS A 6 21.58 -27.24 55.56
CA CYS A 6 21.16 -26.08 54.79
C CYS A 6 20.82 -26.57 53.37
N THR A 7 19.55 -26.94 53.14
CA THR A 7 19.03 -27.23 51.80
C THR A 7 18.97 -25.91 51.02
N ALA A 8 20.06 -25.60 50.32
CA ALA A 8 20.10 -24.54 49.33
C ALA A 8 19.26 -25.00 48.12
N LEU A 9 18.00 -24.56 48.05
CA LEU A 9 17.23 -24.62 46.82
C LEU A 9 17.93 -23.76 45.78
N LEU A 10 18.47 -24.40 44.74
CA LEU A 10 18.88 -23.77 43.49
C LEU A 10 17.66 -23.00 42.94
N GLY A 11 17.66 -21.68 43.13
CA GLY A 11 16.84 -20.78 42.33
C GLY A 11 17.40 -20.78 40.91
N LEU A 12 16.80 -21.60 40.04
CA LEU A 12 16.97 -21.46 38.60
C LEU A 12 16.37 -20.10 38.24
N ALA A 13 17.20 -19.06 38.24
CA ALA A 13 16.89 -17.80 37.61
C ALA A 13 16.70 -18.12 36.12
N MET A 14 15.46 -18.41 35.75
CA MET A 14 14.95 -18.23 34.41
C MET A 14 15.18 -16.74 34.12
N LEU A 15 16.36 -16.44 33.57
CA LEU A 15 16.56 -15.26 32.78
C LEU A 15 15.56 -15.41 31.63
N SER A 16 14.35 -14.92 31.87
CA SER A 16 13.43 -14.56 30.80
C SER A 16 14.22 -13.57 29.96
N ALA A 17 14.91 -14.10 28.96
CA ALA A 17 15.47 -13.30 27.89
C ALA A 17 14.27 -12.60 27.30
N CYS A 18 14.04 -11.36 27.72
CA CYS A 18 13.15 -10.43 27.08
C CYS A 18 13.76 -10.09 25.72
N GLY A 19 13.85 -11.09 24.83
CA GLY A 19 14.08 -10.85 23.43
C GLY A 19 12.83 -10.15 22.93
N GLU A 20 12.98 -8.93 22.42
CA GLU A 20 11.90 -8.26 21.71
C GLU A 20 11.46 -9.21 20.59
N SER A 21 10.23 -9.70 20.63
CA SER A 21 9.65 -10.54 19.57
C SER A 21 9.36 -9.75 18.29
N ASP A 22 9.51 -8.43 18.38
CA ASP A 22 9.01 -7.49 17.40
C ASP A 22 10.18 -6.79 16.72
N GLY A 23 9.98 -6.45 15.45
CA GLY A 23 10.82 -5.54 14.69
C GLY A 23 10.20 -4.15 14.57
N LEU A 24 10.90 -3.30 13.84
CA LEU A 24 10.43 -1.98 13.41
C LEU A 24 10.35 -1.98 11.88
N VAL A 25 9.32 -1.35 11.33
CA VAL A 25 9.25 -1.06 9.90
C VAL A 25 9.39 0.43 9.71
N GLU A 26 10.37 0.85 8.93
CA GLU A 26 10.63 2.25 8.63
C GLU A 26 10.43 2.52 7.15
N LEU A 27 9.86 3.68 6.87
CA LEU A 27 9.53 4.16 5.54
C LEU A 27 10.10 5.55 5.33
N TYR A 28 10.60 5.78 4.12
CA TYR A 28 10.90 7.10 3.59
C TYR A 28 10.08 7.29 2.31
N TRP A 29 9.58 8.50 2.06
CA TRP A 29 8.85 8.79 0.84
C TRP A 29 9.12 10.19 0.30
N GLU A 30 8.89 10.31 -1.00
CA GLU A 30 8.90 11.57 -1.73
C GLU A 30 7.77 11.60 -2.75
N PHE A 31 7.30 12.81 -3.03
CA PHE A 31 6.32 13.07 -4.08
C PHE A 31 7.00 13.89 -5.17
N GLU A 32 6.84 13.48 -6.41
CA GLU A 32 7.33 14.17 -7.61
C GLU A 32 6.17 14.34 -8.59
N ASP A 33 6.26 15.31 -9.50
CA ASP A 33 5.28 15.49 -10.57
C ASP A 33 5.63 14.61 -11.80
N ALA A 34 4.83 14.75 -12.87
CA ALA A 34 5.04 14.04 -14.13
C ALA A 34 6.40 14.34 -14.81
N GLU A 35 7.03 15.46 -14.50
CA GLU A 35 8.35 15.86 -15.02
C GLU A 35 9.49 15.37 -14.10
N LEU A 36 9.18 14.59 -13.07
CA LEU A 36 10.10 14.17 -12.01
C LEU A 36 10.67 15.36 -11.22
N ALA A 37 9.98 16.51 -11.26
CA ALA A 37 10.32 17.61 -10.39
C ALA A 37 9.71 17.34 -9.01
N ARG A 38 10.55 17.50 -7.99
CA ARG A 38 10.19 17.15 -6.62
C ARG A 38 9.14 18.11 -6.08
N ILE A 39 8.05 17.56 -5.55
CA ILE A 39 6.99 18.27 -4.84
C ILE A 39 7.34 18.36 -3.35
N TYR A 40 7.78 17.25 -2.74
CA TYR A 40 8.08 17.13 -1.31
C TYR A 40 9.07 15.99 -1.04
N PRO A 41 9.98 16.05 -0.05
CA PRO A 41 10.25 17.16 0.91
C PRO A 41 11.22 18.23 0.42
N GLN A 42 12.00 17.98 -0.63
CA GLN A 42 12.99 18.93 -1.16
C GLN A 42 12.44 19.75 -2.35
N GLY A 43 11.11 19.83 -2.47
CA GLY A 43 10.43 20.54 -3.54
C GLY A 43 10.13 22.00 -3.23
N SER A 44 9.25 22.61 -4.02
CA SER A 44 8.75 23.98 -3.78
C SER A 44 7.83 24.09 -2.55
N ARG A 45 7.39 22.95 -1.99
CA ARG A 45 6.46 22.88 -0.87
C ARG A 45 7.15 22.41 0.41
N PRO A 46 6.92 23.09 1.55
CA PRO A 46 7.52 22.72 2.84
C PRO A 46 6.88 21.46 3.45
N ASP A 47 5.63 21.17 3.10
CA ASP A 47 4.88 19.97 3.45
C ASP A 47 3.83 19.67 2.37
N THR A 48 3.16 18.52 2.50
CA THR A 48 2.07 18.11 1.59
C THR A 48 0.68 18.36 2.18
N CYS A 49 0.61 19.21 3.21
CA CYS A 49 -0.64 19.55 3.88
C CYS A 49 -1.31 20.73 3.17
N ALA A 50 -2.64 20.74 3.18
CA ALA A 50 -3.46 21.84 2.70
C ALA A 50 -3.22 22.25 1.24
N LEU A 51 -2.97 21.27 0.37
CA LEU A 51 -3.00 21.48 -1.07
C LEU A 51 -4.43 21.87 -1.50
N THR A 52 -4.56 22.53 -2.63
CA THR A 52 -5.86 22.97 -3.16
C THR A 52 -6.10 22.30 -4.51
N SER A 53 -7.28 21.74 -4.72
CA SER A 53 -7.73 21.11 -5.97
C SER A 53 -8.16 22.14 -7.01
N GLN A 54 -8.41 21.71 -8.24
CA GLN A 54 -8.93 22.61 -9.30
C GLN A 54 -10.30 23.17 -8.93
N SER A 55 -11.11 22.40 -8.21
CA SER A 55 -12.40 22.80 -7.66
C SER A 55 -12.30 23.70 -6.41
N GLY A 56 -11.08 23.98 -5.92
CA GLY A 56 -10.84 24.82 -4.74
C GLY A 56 -10.94 24.07 -3.40
N VAL A 57 -11.09 22.75 -3.42
CA VAL A 57 -11.16 21.89 -2.23
C VAL A 57 -9.75 21.76 -1.64
N ARG A 58 -9.64 21.94 -0.32
CA ARG A 58 -8.38 21.70 0.38
C ARG A 58 -8.23 20.20 0.65
N PHE A 59 -7.03 19.66 0.45
CA PHE A 59 -6.71 18.27 0.72
C PHE A 59 -5.26 18.09 1.18
N ASP A 60 -5.00 17.01 1.90
CA ASP A 60 -3.64 16.58 2.26
C ASP A 60 -3.21 15.39 1.39
N LEU A 61 -1.93 15.32 1.02
CA LEU A 61 -1.34 14.06 0.54
C LEU A 61 -0.69 13.34 1.72
N ARG A 62 -1.04 12.08 1.92
CA ARG A 62 -0.58 11.27 3.05
C ARG A 62 -0.07 9.93 2.55
N VAL A 63 0.64 9.22 3.40
CA VAL A 63 1.12 7.86 3.11
C VAL A 63 0.51 6.89 4.11
N ARG A 64 -0.05 5.79 3.61
CA ARG A 64 -0.59 4.70 4.41
C ARG A 64 0.28 3.47 4.26
N LEU A 65 0.66 2.85 5.38
CA LEU A 65 1.30 1.54 5.42
C LEU A 65 0.29 0.49 5.87
N ARG A 66 0.20 -0.59 5.11
CA ARG A 66 -0.44 -1.85 5.52
C ARG A 66 0.62 -2.95 5.53
N ILE A 67 0.58 -3.78 6.57
CA ILE A 67 1.43 -4.97 6.70
C ILE A 67 0.47 -6.15 6.77
N VAL A 68 0.54 -7.01 5.76
CA VAL A 68 -0.44 -8.08 5.53
C VAL A 68 0.28 -9.42 5.57
N ASP A 69 -0.39 -10.42 6.10
CA ASP A 69 0.09 -11.80 6.05
C ASP A 69 0.24 -12.24 4.59
N SER A 70 1.45 -12.62 4.18
CA SER A 70 1.72 -13.13 2.83
C SER A 70 1.70 -14.66 2.74
N THR A 71 1.47 -15.35 3.86
CA THR A 71 1.40 -16.82 3.89
C THR A 71 0.02 -17.35 3.55
N ASP A 72 -1.01 -16.55 3.78
CA ASP A 72 -2.37 -16.82 3.34
C ASP A 72 -2.58 -16.23 1.93
N GLU A 73 -2.90 -17.10 0.98
CA GLU A 73 -3.16 -16.73 -0.41
C GLU A 73 -4.36 -15.77 -0.53
N ALA A 74 -5.40 -15.94 0.30
CA ALA A 74 -6.54 -15.04 0.30
C ALA A 74 -6.12 -13.63 0.74
N CYS A 75 -5.21 -13.54 1.71
CA CYS A 75 -4.66 -12.26 2.18
C CYS A 75 -3.71 -11.62 1.17
N ALA A 76 -2.97 -12.41 0.40
CA ALA A 76 -2.15 -11.91 -0.69
C ALA A 76 -2.97 -11.38 -1.87
N LEU A 77 -4.17 -11.93 -2.10
CA LEU A 77 -5.09 -11.51 -3.17
C LEU A 77 -5.98 -10.33 -2.76
N ASP A 78 -6.41 -10.28 -1.49
CA ASP A 78 -7.18 -9.17 -0.93
C ASP A 78 -6.49 -8.60 0.33
N TRP A 79 -5.48 -7.77 0.08
CA TRP A 79 -4.75 -7.07 1.15
C TRP A 79 -5.57 -5.95 1.83
N THR A 80 -6.79 -5.69 1.37
CA THR A 80 -7.69 -4.72 2.01
C THR A 80 -8.48 -5.34 3.15
N ASN A 81 -8.62 -6.67 3.17
CA ASN A 81 -9.26 -7.42 4.23
C ASN A 81 -8.63 -7.11 5.60
N PRO A 82 -9.41 -6.59 6.58
CA PRO A 82 -8.89 -6.25 7.90
C PRO A 82 -8.37 -7.47 8.69
N ASP A 83 -8.88 -8.68 8.43
CA ASP A 83 -8.47 -9.90 9.12
C ASP A 83 -7.05 -10.35 8.71
N CYS A 84 -6.59 -9.91 7.54
CA CYS A 84 -5.28 -10.22 7.00
C CYS A 84 -4.17 -9.31 7.52
N GLN A 85 -4.51 -8.27 8.29
CA GLN A 85 -3.55 -7.25 8.70
C GLN A 85 -2.80 -7.66 9.97
N ILE A 86 -1.47 -7.67 9.87
CA ILE A 86 -0.56 -7.97 10.99
C ILE A 86 -0.65 -6.89 12.07
N ILE A 87 -0.81 -5.64 11.65
CA ILE A 87 -1.09 -4.48 12.50
C ILE A 87 -2.14 -3.60 11.83
N ARG A 88 -2.82 -2.75 12.60
CA ARG A 88 -3.73 -1.74 12.02
C ARG A 88 -2.99 -0.85 11.01
N PRO A 89 -3.65 -0.39 9.94
CA PRO A 89 -3.01 0.46 8.95
C PRO A 89 -2.54 1.74 9.60
N LEU A 90 -1.33 2.18 9.24
CA LEU A 90 -0.75 3.40 9.76
C LEU A 90 -0.85 4.47 8.69
N LEU A 91 -1.60 5.53 8.96
CA LEU A 91 -1.67 6.72 8.12
C LEU A 91 -0.75 7.79 8.69
N PHE A 92 0.35 8.06 7.99
CA PHE A 92 1.33 9.03 8.43
C PHE A 92 0.85 10.47 8.23
N PRO A 93 1.32 11.43 9.05
CA PRO A 93 1.10 12.85 8.82
C PRO A 93 1.69 13.35 7.48
N CYS A 94 1.06 14.33 6.85
CA CYS A 94 1.48 14.97 5.59
C CYS A 94 2.70 15.91 5.74
N ASP A 95 3.11 16.22 6.97
CA ASP A 95 4.22 17.12 7.31
C ASP A 95 5.55 16.37 7.50
N ARG A 96 5.61 15.08 7.16
CA ARG A 96 6.79 14.23 7.30
C ARG A 96 7.06 13.47 6.01
N PHE A 97 8.34 13.15 5.78
CA PHE A 97 8.84 12.29 4.70
C PHE A 97 9.35 10.94 5.22
N ARG A 98 9.10 10.66 6.51
CA ARG A 98 9.53 9.44 7.20
C ARG A 98 8.47 9.00 8.20
N GLY A 99 8.23 7.70 8.27
CA GLY A 99 7.27 7.05 9.15
C GLY A 99 7.83 5.77 9.74
N THR A 100 7.36 5.39 10.93
CA THR A 100 7.81 4.17 11.61
C THR A 100 6.61 3.42 12.17
N ALA A 101 6.47 2.15 11.80
CA ALA A 101 5.65 1.17 12.50
C ALA A 101 6.48 0.51 13.60
N ARG A 102 6.00 0.60 14.84
CA ARG A 102 6.63 -0.04 16.00
C ARG A 102 5.89 -1.31 16.36
N SER A 103 6.57 -2.23 17.05
CA SER A 103 5.96 -3.47 17.55
C SER A 103 5.34 -4.31 16.44
N VAL A 104 6.05 -4.45 15.32
CA VAL A 104 5.64 -5.34 14.22
C VAL A 104 6.15 -6.74 14.55
N PRO A 105 5.30 -7.76 14.74
CA PRO A 105 5.74 -9.11 15.05
C PRO A 105 6.75 -9.62 14.01
N ALA A 106 7.77 -10.38 14.43
CA ALA A 106 8.69 -11.00 13.48
C ALA A 106 7.95 -11.91 12.49
N SER A 107 8.36 -11.89 11.22
CA SER A 107 7.73 -12.70 10.15
C SER A 107 8.21 -14.15 10.11
N ALA A 108 9.18 -14.51 10.94
CA ALA A 108 9.69 -15.88 11.02
C ALA A 108 8.65 -16.79 11.69
N LEU A 109 8.37 -17.93 11.04
CA LEU A 109 7.48 -18.96 11.54
C LEU A 109 8.21 -19.89 12.53
N ALA A 110 7.45 -20.68 13.28
CA ALA A 110 7.98 -21.61 14.28
C ALA A 110 8.89 -22.71 13.70
N ASP A 111 8.76 -23.01 12.41
CA ASP A 111 9.59 -23.99 11.69
C ASP A 111 10.93 -23.38 11.19
N GLY A 112 11.17 -22.09 11.44
CA GLY A 112 12.36 -21.37 11.03
C GLY A 112 12.29 -20.79 9.61
N SER A 113 11.19 -21.00 8.88
CA SER A 113 10.95 -20.32 7.61
C SER A 113 10.61 -18.84 7.85
N ASP A 114 10.92 -17.99 6.86
CA ASP A 114 10.64 -16.55 6.92
C ASP A 114 10.07 -16.09 5.57
N PRO A 115 8.75 -16.30 5.37
CA PRO A 115 8.06 -15.89 4.15
C PRO A 115 8.02 -14.36 4.01
N GLY A 116 8.16 -13.63 5.11
CA GLY A 116 7.97 -12.18 5.16
C GLY A 116 6.50 -11.80 5.31
N TYR A 117 6.23 -10.51 5.18
CA TYR A 117 4.90 -9.94 5.05
C TYR A 117 4.78 -9.18 3.74
N LEU A 118 3.56 -9.11 3.20
CA LEU A 118 3.24 -8.23 2.09
C LEU A 118 3.06 -6.82 2.65
N MET A 119 3.98 -5.93 2.30
CA MET A 119 3.92 -4.52 2.69
C MET A 119 3.36 -3.71 1.53
N VAL A 120 2.24 -3.04 1.77
CA VAL A 120 1.56 -2.17 0.82
C VAL A 120 1.70 -0.75 1.33
N VAL A 121 2.27 0.12 0.49
CA VAL A 121 2.48 1.53 0.81
C VAL A 121 1.71 2.36 -0.21
N GLU A 122 0.66 3.01 0.26
CA GLU A 122 -0.31 3.72 -0.58
C GLU A 122 -0.15 5.22 -0.35
N ALA A 123 -0.24 6.02 -1.41
CA ALA A 123 -0.57 7.43 -1.25
C ALA A 123 -2.07 7.57 -0.98
N VAL A 124 -2.43 8.52 -0.12
CA VAL A 124 -3.82 8.80 0.25
C VAL A 124 -4.07 10.28 0.05
N ILE A 125 -5.12 10.62 -0.69
CA ILE A 125 -5.66 11.98 -0.76
C ILE A 125 -6.70 12.09 0.36
N ASP A 126 -6.56 13.10 1.23
CA ASP A 126 -7.42 13.33 2.39
C ASP A 126 -8.10 14.72 2.24
N PRO A 127 -9.22 14.82 1.51
CA PRO A 127 -9.92 16.09 1.31
C PRO A 127 -10.61 16.59 2.59
N THR A 128 -10.79 17.90 2.68
CA THR A 128 -11.45 18.53 3.84
C THR A 128 -12.98 18.39 3.86
N ASP A 129 -13.59 18.01 2.73
CA ASP A 129 -15.04 17.97 2.53
C ASP A 129 -15.60 16.58 2.23
N SER A 130 -14.74 15.55 2.16
CA SER A 130 -15.10 14.20 1.77
C SER A 130 -14.14 13.17 2.35
N ASP A 131 -14.47 11.89 2.27
CA ASP A 131 -13.63 10.83 2.82
C ASP A 131 -12.32 10.67 2.04
N ALA A 132 -11.27 10.35 2.79
CA ALA A 132 -9.94 10.06 2.27
C ALA A 132 -9.95 8.81 1.38
N PHE A 133 -9.21 8.85 0.28
CA PHE A 133 -9.20 7.80 -0.73
C PHE A 133 -7.79 7.54 -1.27
N VAL A 134 -7.59 6.35 -1.83
CA VAL A 134 -6.38 6.01 -2.60
C VAL A 134 -6.66 6.44 -4.03
N PRO A 135 -5.84 7.32 -4.63
CA PRO A 135 -6.07 7.79 -5.99
C PRO A 135 -5.84 6.67 -7.03
N GLU A 136 -6.53 6.78 -8.16
CA GLU A 136 -6.30 5.95 -9.34
C GLU A 136 -4.85 6.05 -9.84
N PRO A 137 -4.28 4.96 -10.41
CA PRO A 137 -2.91 4.97 -10.93
C PRO A 137 -2.67 5.98 -12.06
N THR A 138 -3.72 6.42 -12.75
CA THR A 138 -3.66 7.48 -13.78
C THR A 138 -3.41 8.85 -13.17
N CYS A 139 -3.79 9.05 -11.91
CA CYS A 139 -3.60 10.29 -11.17
C CYS A 139 -2.30 10.28 -10.36
N LEU A 140 -2.00 9.15 -9.71
CA LEU A 140 -0.80 9.01 -8.89
C LEU A 140 -0.26 7.57 -8.97
N ALA A 141 0.96 7.44 -9.47
CA ALA A 141 1.67 6.17 -9.51
C ALA A 141 2.38 5.92 -8.18
N ALA A 142 2.05 4.80 -7.54
CA ALA A 142 2.68 4.33 -6.31
C ALA A 142 3.48 3.04 -6.57
N PRO A 143 4.56 2.79 -5.82
CA PRO A 143 5.22 1.50 -5.86
C PRO A 143 4.27 0.39 -5.43
N GLY A 144 4.23 -0.71 -6.20
CA GLY A 144 3.40 -1.86 -5.87
C GLY A 144 3.80 -2.57 -4.56
N PRO A 145 2.96 -3.49 -4.06
CA PRO A 145 3.24 -4.29 -2.86
C PRO A 145 4.59 -5.01 -2.92
N ARG A 146 5.26 -5.14 -1.77
CA ARG A 146 6.55 -5.85 -1.67
C ARG A 146 6.58 -6.79 -0.48
N VAL A 147 7.13 -7.98 -0.68
CA VAL A 147 7.38 -8.92 0.41
C VAL A 147 8.66 -8.55 1.15
N ARG A 148 8.57 -8.43 2.47
CA ARG A 148 9.65 -7.95 3.34
C ARG A 148 9.67 -8.73 4.65
N ARG A 149 10.88 -9.05 5.11
CA ARG A 149 11.09 -9.80 6.35
C ARG A 149 11.23 -8.85 7.53
N VAL A 150 10.50 -9.13 8.60
CA VAL A 150 10.57 -8.40 9.86
C VAL A 150 11.30 -9.26 10.88
N LYS A 151 12.40 -8.73 11.41
CA LYS A 151 13.25 -9.45 12.36
C LYS A 151 13.22 -8.80 13.76
N PRO A 152 13.27 -9.61 14.83
CA PRO A 152 13.39 -9.16 16.22
C PRO A 152 14.46 -8.09 16.43
N GLY A 153 14.11 -6.92 16.97
CA GLY A 153 15.06 -5.86 17.30
C GLY A 153 15.78 -5.21 16.10
N HIS A 154 15.37 -5.52 14.87
CA HIS A 154 15.91 -4.92 13.66
C HIS A 154 14.92 -3.92 13.06
N ILE A 155 15.49 -2.90 12.41
CA ILE A 155 14.73 -2.02 11.51
C ILE A 155 14.68 -2.72 10.15
N THR A 156 13.49 -3.16 9.77
CA THR A 156 13.16 -3.46 8.39
C THR A 156 13.00 -2.13 7.69
N ASP A 157 14.11 -1.67 7.13
CA ASP A 157 14.16 -0.46 6.32
C ASP A 157 13.53 -0.76 4.97
N LEU A 158 12.55 0.05 4.62
CA LEU A 158 11.99 0.04 3.30
C LEU A 158 12.60 1.19 2.52
N GLU A 159 13.03 0.86 1.30
CA GLU A 159 13.55 1.78 0.29
C GLU A 159 12.70 3.06 0.22
N VAL A 160 13.31 4.15 -0.27
CA VAL A 160 12.57 5.40 -0.51
C VAL A 160 11.44 5.14 -1.50
N TYR A 161 10.19 5.36 -1.08
CA TYR A 161 9.01 5.28 -1.94
C TYR A 161 8.85 6.57 -2.70
N GLN A 162 9.00 6.48 -4.01
CA GLN A 162 8.79 7.59 -4.92
C GLN A 162 7.37 7.51 -5.47
N PHE A 163 6.56 8.53 -5.19
CA PHE A 163 5.21 8.67 -5.73
C PHE A 163 5.24 9.71 -6.84
N ILE A 164 4.72 9.35 -8.02
CA ILE A 164 4.64 10.26 -9.16
C ILE A 164 3.20 10.76 -9.29
N VAL A 165 2.99 12.06 -9.12
CA VAL A 165 1.70 12.72 -9.24
C VAL A 165 1.55 13.24 -10.66
N SER A 166 0.78 12.52 -11.47
CA SER A 166 0.60 12.83 -12.89
C SER A 166 -0.49 13.86 -13.16
N GLY A 167 -1.37 14.12 -12.18
CA GLY A 167 -2.50 15.07 -12.31
C GLY A 167 -2.20 16.52 -11.91
N ILE A 168 -0.94 16.88 -11.63
CA ILE A 168 -0.55 18.27 -11.31
C ILE A 168 0.21 18.83 -12.52
N GLU A 169 -0.37 19.82 -13.21
CA GLU A 169 0.44 20.64 -14.15
C GLU A 169 1.19 21.72 -13.36
N ALA A 170 2.27 22.27 -13.92
CA ALA A 170 3.23 23.16 -13.24
C ALA A 170 2.62 24.33 -12.43
N ASP A 171 1.40 24.77 -12.76
CA ASP A 171 0.59 25.74 -12.01
C ASP A 171 -0.84 25.25 -11.70
N ALA A 172 -1.22 24.04 -12.13
CA ALA A 172 -2.57 23.53 -12.09
C ALA A 172 -2.76 22.60 -10.89
N ALA A 173 -3.72 22.96 -10.06
CA ALA A 173 -4.20 22.13 -8.98
C ALA A 173 -4.59 20.72 -9.45
N LEU A 174 -4.57 19.76 -8.54
CA LEU A 174 -5.02 18.39 -8.82
C LEU A 174 -6.54 18.37 -9.01
N ASP A 175 -7.03 17.74 -10.08
CA ASP A 175 -8.44 17.40 -10.19
C ASP A 175 -8.72 16.14 -9.35
N ILE A 176 -9.00 16.34 -8.07
CA ILE A 176 -9.18 15.23 -7.11
C ILE A 176 -10.40 14.38 -7.43
N ASP A 177 -11.38 14.90 -8.18
CA ASP A 177 -12.60 14.17 -8.51
C ASP A 177 -12.33 13.15 -9.61
N SER A 178 -11.50 13.48 -10.62
CA SER A 178 -11.04 12.51 -11.62
C SER A 178 -10.01 11.50 -11.08
N CYS A 179 -9.40 11.78 -9.93
CA CYS A 179 -8.49 10.86 -9.25
C CYS A 179 -9.20 9.76 -8.45
N ARG A 180 -10.52 9.86 -8.22
CA ARG A 180 -11.26 8.84 -7.48
C ARG A 180 -11.54 7.63 -8.36
N SER A 181 -11.46 6.44 -7.78
CA SER A 181 -11.92 5.21 -8.43
C SER A 181 -13.39 5.33 -8.79
N SER A 182 -13.70 5.15 -10.08
CA SER A 182 -15.08 5.13 -10.57
C SER A 182 -15.88 3.92 -10.02
N GLU A 183 -15.20 2.97 -9.40
CA GLU A 183 -15.76 1.72 -8.86
C GLU A 183 -16.65 1.89 -7.62
N SER A 184 -16.84 3.11 -7.09
CA SER A 184 -17.87 3.35 -6.06
C SER A 184 -19.29 3.53 -6.64
N GLY A 185 -19.43 3.44 -7.96
CA GLY A 185 -20.73 3.34 -8.61
C GLY A 185 -21.16 1.88 -8.71
N ASP A 186 -21.72 1.32 -7.63
CA ASP A 186 -22.75 0.29 -7.72
C ASP A 186 -23.97 0.92 -8.43
N GLY A 187 -23.78 1.24 -9.71
CA GLY A 187 -24.86 1.52 -10.62
C GLY A 187 -25.55 0.20 -10.83
N ASP A 188 -26.49 -0.10 -9.93
CA ASP A 188 -27.68 -0.92 -10.18
C ASP A 188 -28.48 -0.25 -11.30
N GLY A 189 -27.86 -0.07 -12.46
CA GLY A 189 -28.50 0.28 -13.70
C GLY A 189 -29.34 -0.92 -14.05
N ASP A 190 -30.55 -0.95 -13.48
CA ASP A 190 -31.72 -1.68 -13.94
C ASP A 190 -32.05 -1.18 -15.35
N GLY A 191 -31.13 -1.42 -16.28
CA GLY A 191 -31.31 -1.24 -17.69
C GLY A 191 -32.26 -2.32 -18.14
N ASP A 192 -33.55 -2.06 -17.94
CA ASP A 192 -34.69 -2.70 -18.59
C ASP A 192 -34.61 -2.40 -20.11
N GLY A 193 -33.57 -2.92 -20.73
CA GLY A 193 -33.34 -2.87 -22.16
C GLY A 193 -34.14 -3.98 -22.81
N ASP A 194 -35.44 -3.74 -22.98
CA ASP A 194 -36.33 -4.49 -23.87
C ASP A 194 -35.89 -4.25 -25.33
N GLY A 195 -34.75 -4.82 -25.70
CA GLY A 195 -34.18 -4.76 -27.03
C GLY A 195 -34.64 -5.95 -27.85
N ASP A 196 -35.85 -5.84 -28.43
CA ASP A 196 -36.34 -6.71 -29.50
C ASP A 196 -35.49 -6.50 -30.76
N GLY A 197 -34.36 -7.20 -30.85
CA GLY A 197 -33.47 -7.22 -32.01
C GLY A 197 -33.74 -8.43 -32.90
N ASP A 198 -34.75 -8.31 -33.76
CA ASP A 198 -35.00 -9.24 -34.87
C ASP A 198 -33.83 -9.23 -35.87
N GLY A 199 -33.30 -10.43 -36.15
CA GLY A 199 -32.82 -10.91 -37.44
C GLY A 199 -31.78 -10.11 -38.24
N ASP A 200 -30.63 -10.74 -38.50
CA ASP A 200 -30.24 -11.01 -39.90
C ASP A 200 -29.14 -12.09 -39.96
N ASP A 201 -29.46 -13.18 -40.64
CA ASP A 201 -28.53 -14.25 -41.00
C ASP A 201 -27.67 -13.77 -42.18
N GLY A 202 -26.47 -13.26 -41.87
CA GLY A 202 -25.49 -12.81 -42.86
C GLY A 202 -24.37 -13.83 -43.06
N ASP A 203 -24.62 -14.83 -43.90
CA ASP A 203 -23.61 -15.75 -44.41
C ASP A 203 -22.58 -15.00 -45.27
N GLY A 204 -21.37 -14.83 -44.75
CA GLY A 204 -20.26 -14.17 -45.44
C GLY A 204 -19.00 -15.04 -45.44
N GLU A 205 -18.97 -16.02 -46.34
CA GLU A 205 -17.74 -16.71 -46.74
C GLU A 205 -16.75 -15.68 -47.30
N SER A 206 -15.54 -15.63 -46.75
CA SER A 206 -14.40 -15.05 -47.47
C SER A 206 -13.17 -15.92 -47.25
N ASP A 207 -12.89 -16.71 -48.28
CA ASP A 207 -11.65 -17.43 -48.51
C ASP A 207 -10.47 -16.47 -48.69
N GLY A 208 -9.29 -16.93 -48.26
CA GLY A 208 -8.00 -16.56 -48.84
C GLY A 208 -7.27 -15.40 -48.17
N ASP A 209 -6.08 -15.64 -47.63
CA ASP A 209 -4.87 -15.65 -48.45
C ASP A 209 -3.63 -16.08 -47.63
N SER A 210 -2.83 -16.87 -48.30
CA SER A 210 -1.50 -17.37 -47.99
C SER A 210 -0.44 -16.27 -47.91
N GLY A 211 0.34 -16.25 -46.83
CA GLY A 211 1.50 -15.38 -46.71
C GLY A 211 2.57 -15.99 -45.82
N THR A 212 3.35 -16.92 -46.36
CA THR A 212 4.67 -17.26 -45.83
C THR A 212 5.59 -16.05 -45.97
N ASP A 213 6.31 -15.68 -44.92
CA ASP A 213 7.68 -15.22 -45.15
C ASP A 213 8.63 -15.59 -44.00
N SER A 214 9.75 -16.14 -44.41
CA SER A 214 10.89 -16.49 -43.58
C SER A 214 11.78 -15.27 -43.47
N THR A 215 12.41 -15.01 -42.34
CA THR A 215 13.81 -14.55 -42.33
C THR A 215 14.39 -14.54 -40.91
N THR A 216 15.45 -15.35 -40.78
CA THR A 216 16.63 -15.25 -39.88
C THR A 216 16.49 -15.43 -38.38
#